data_AF-A0A9D8HRV2-F1
#
_entry.id   AF-A0A9D8HRV2-F1
#
_cell.length_a   1.000
_cell.length_b   1.000
_cell.length_c   1.000
_cell.angle_alpha   90.00
_cell.angle_beta   90.00
_cell.angle_gamma   90.00
#
_symmetry.space_group_name_H-M   'P 1'
#
loop_
_entity.id
_entity.type
_entity.pdbx_description
1 polymer ?
#
loop_
_entity_poly.entity_id
_entity_poly.type
_entity_poly.pdbx_seq_one_letter_code
_entity_poly.pdbx_strand_id
1 'polypeptide(L)'
;MKKYNMKELIEAGKIKGSERIQINNLLAVISMAILVIIIGPEKVYFRYWAVMQLSFSIPFLVTSSLAYSKSAYRENSEYLVWDRLGWFTHTLGYSMILNSIFLILYFNFDHSVGVMFLFIVISLHILYSVIDYSLKKSRLFEKSIKLLFYLMIFLLGAVLPILL
;
A
#
# COMPACT_ATOMS: atom_id res chain seq x y z
N MET A 1 29.94 -4.44 -9.81
CA MET A 1 28.85 -4.91 -8.93
C MET A 1 29.46 -5.41 -7.64
N LYS A 2 29.21 -4.78 -6.49
CA LYS A 2 29.57 -5.38 -5.19
C LYS A 2 28.70 -6.63 -4.99
N LYS A 3 29.32 -7.81 -4.91
CA LYS A 3 28.65 -9.03 -4.44
C LYS A 3 28.40 -8.82 -2.94
N TYR A 4 27.18 -8.47 -2.57
CA TYR A 4 26.77 -8.48 -1.18
C TYR A 4 26.82 -9.91 -0.66
N ASN A 5 27.30 -10.09 0.57
CA ASN A 5 27.24 -11.38 1.23
C ASN A 5 25.77 -11.71 1.53
N MET A 6 25.33 -12.94 1.24
CA MET A 6 23.94 -13.37 1.45
C MET A 6 23.50 -13.14 2.92
N LYS A 7 24.43 -13.25 3.87
CA LYS A 7 24.18 -12.95 5.29
C LYS A 7 23.81 -11.49 5.53
N GLU A 8 24.51 -10.54 4.91
CA GLU A 8 24.22 -9.10 5.05
C GLU A 8 22.85 -8.75 4.45
N LEU A 9 22.46 -9.39 3.34
CA LEU A 9 21.15 -9.20 2.72
C LEU A 9 20.02 -9.73 3.61
N ILE A 10 20.22 -10.88 4.25
CA ILE A 10 19.26 -11.46 5.18
C ILE A 10 19.11 -10.56 6.42
N GLU A 11 20.21 -10.03 6.96
CA GLU A 11 20.18 -9.18 8.14
C GLU A 11 19.52 -7.82 7.88
N ALA A 12 19.86 -7.16 6.77
CA ALA A 12 19.15 -5.97 6.30
C ALA A 12 17.66 -6.26 6.01
N GLY A 13 17.37 -7.46 5.48
CA GLY A 13 16.01 -7.94 5.24
C GLY A 13 15.19 -8.12 6.53
N LYS A 14 15.80 -8.61 7.60
CA LYS A 14 15.15 -8.78 8.92
C LYS A 14 14.73 -7.44 9.52
N ILE A 15 15.61 -6.45 9.49
CA ILE A 15 15.32 -5.10 10.01
C ILE A 15 14.16 -4.48 9.22
N LYS A 16 14.27 -4.47 7.88
CA LYS A 16 13.21 -4.00 6.97
C LYS A 16 11.89 -4.73 7.22
N GLY A 17 11.93 -6.06 7.39
CA GLY A 17 10.74 -6.87 7.64
C GLY A 17 10.04 -6.50 8.94
N SER A 18 10.80 -6.31 10.03
CA SER A 18 10.27 -5.90 11.33
C SER A 18 9.56 -4.55 11.27
N GLU A 19 10.20 -3.54 10.65
CA GLU A 19 9.60 -2.21 10.46
C GLU A 19 8.31 -2.28 9.64
N ARG A 20 8.29 -3.11 8.58
CA ARG A 20 7.11 -3.29 7.74
C ARG A 20 5.95 -3.93 8.51
N ILE A 21 6.22 -4.90 9.38
CA ILE A 21 5.21 -5.49 10.25
C ILE A 21 4.58 -4.44 11.16
N GLN A 22 5.40 -3.59 11.80
CA GLN A 22 4.91 -2.52 12.67
C GLN A 22 4.03 -1.53 11.89
N ILE A 23 4.48 -1.07 10.72
CA ILE A 23 3.73 -0.17 9.85
C ILE A 23 2.40 -0.80 9.43
N ASN A 24 2.41 -2.07 8.99
CA ASN A 24 1.20 -2.77 8.57
C ASN A 24 0.18 -2.91 9.70
N ASN A 25 0.65 -3.26 10.91
CA ASN A 25 -0.22 -3.39 12.06
C ASN A 25 -0.84 -2.04 12.45
N LEU A 26 -0.04 -0.96 12.43
CA LEU A 26 -0.54 0.39 12.66
C LEU A 26 -1.59 0.78 11.61
N LEU A 27 -1.33 0.54 10.33
CA LEU A 27 -2.27 0.83 9.24
C LEU A 27 -3.55 -0.01 9.35
N ALA A 28 -3.45 -1.26 9.80
CA ALA A 28 -4.62 -2.11 10.03
C ALA A 28 -5.49 -1.58 11.18
N VAL A 29 -4.86 -1.14 12.28
CA VAL A 29 -5.55 -0.50 13.41
C VAL A 29 -6.22 0.81 12.97
N ILE A 30 -5.51 1.65 12.21
CA ILE A 30 -6.07 2.90 11.65
C ILE A 30 -7.26 2.58 10.74
N SER A 31 -7.14 1.58 9.86
CA SER A 31 -8.23 1.16 8.98
C SER A 31 -9.45 0.71 9.77
N MET A 32 -9.25 -0.08 10.82
CA MET A 32 -10.32 -0.55 11.70
C MET A 32 -10.99 0.61 12.45
N ALA A 33 -10.20 1.55 12.97
CA ALA A 33 -10.73 2.73 13.65
C ALA A 33 -11.59 3.59 12.72
N ILE A 34 -11.09 3.86 11.49
CA ILE A 34 -11.85 4.59 10.46
C ILE A 34 -13.14 3.81 10.12
N LEU A 35 -13.06 2.50 9.93
CA LEU A 35 -14.22 1.66 9.61
C LEU A 35 -15.30 1.72 10.69
N VAL A 36 -14.93 1.68 11.97
CA VAL A 36 -15.87 1.81 13.11
C VAL A 36 -16.54 3.18 13.12
N ILE A 37 -15.77 4.25 12.89
CA ILE A 37 -16.31 5.62 12.82
C ILE A 37 -17.28 5.79 11.66
N ILE A 38 -17.02 5.11 10.54
CA ILE A 38 -17.82 5.20 9.31
C ILE A 38 -19.12 4.40 9.42
N ILE A 39 -19.07 3.20 10.00
CA ILE A 39 -20.23 2.32 10.13
C ILE A 39 -21.15 2.73 11.29
N GLY A 40 -20.58 3.31 12.35
CA GLY A 40 -21.32 3.65 13.59
C GLY A 40 -22.50 4.63 13.42
N PRO A 41 -22.39 5.73 12.66
CA PRO A 41 -23.49 6.66 12.48
C PRO A 41 -24.41 6.24 11.33
N GLU A 42 -25.68 5.92 11.65
CA GLU A 42 -26.74 5.56 10.69
C GLU A 42 -27.02 6.60 9.59
N LYS A 43 -26.43 7.81 9.67
CA LYS A 43 -26.78 8.97 8.84
C LYS A 43 -25.74 9.35 7.78
N VAL A 44 -24.60 8.68 7.71
CA VAL A 44 -23.59 9.03 6.71
C VAL A 44 -23.64 8.04 5.56
N TYR A 45 -24.06 8.52 4.40
CA TYR A 45 -24.08 7.77 3.15
C TYR A 45 -22.65 7.59 2.61
N PHE A 46 -21.81 6.88 3.37
CA PHE A 46 -20.53 6.47 2.86
C PHE A 46 -20.75 5.51 1.69
N ARG A 47 -20.13 5.81 0.55
CA ARG A 47 -20.17 4.92 -0.62
C ARG A 47 -19.65 3.55 -0.17
N TYR A 48 -20.44 2.51 -0.42
CA TYR A 48 -20.12 1.09 -0.15
C TYR A 48 -18.70 0.72 -0.60
N TRP A 49 -18.21 1.34 -1.67
CA TRP A 49 -16.83 1.23 -2.16
C TRP A 49 -15.74 1.59 -1.14
N ALA A 50 -15.91 2.66 -0.35
CA ALA A 50 -14.94 3.06 0.66
C ALA A 50 -14.93 2.07 1.84
N VAL A 51 -16.12 1.62 2.27
CA VAL A 51 -16.26 0.62 3.35
C VAL A 51 -15.63 -0.70 2.92
N MET A 52 -15.89 -1.15 1.69
CA MET A 52 -15.31 -2.38 1.14
C MET A 52 -13.77 -2.30 1.09
N GLN A 53 -13.22 -1.19 0.58
CA GLN A 53 -11.77 -1.02 0.48
C GLN A 53 -11.09 -0.98 1.85
N LEU A 54 -11.66 -0.30 2.85
CA LEU A 54 -11.16 -0.35 4.23
C LEU A 54 -11.28 -1.75 4.85
N SER A 55 -12.37 -2.47 4.57
CA SER A 55 -12.56 -3.83 5.07
C SER A 55 -11.54 -4.80 4.48
N PHE A 56 -11.22 -4.65 3.20
CA PHE A 56 -10.22 -5.48 2.51
C PHE A 56 -8.78 -5.06 2.79
N SER A 57 -8.51 -3.80 3.13
CA SER A 57 -7.15 -3.37 3.46
C SER A 57 -6.57 -4.13 4.66
N ILE A 58 -7.41 -4.44 5.66
CA ILE A 58 -7.01 -5.15 6.88
C ILE A 58 -6.42 -6.55 6.57
N PRO A 59 -7.13 -7.49 5.92
CA PRO A 59 -6.58 -8.81 5.62
C PRO A 59 -5.36 -8.74 4.69
N PHE A 60 -5.27 -7.75 3.79
CA PHE A 60 -4.07 -7.55 2.97
C PHE A 60 -2.87 -7.12 3.81
N LEU A 61 -3.04 -6.19 4.76
CA LEU A 61 -1.97 -5.75 5.66
C LEU A 61 -1.54 -6.85 6.63
N VAL A 62 -2.49 -7.62 7.18
CA VAL A 62 -2.18 -8.78 8.04
C VAL A 62 -1.40 -9.83 7.24
N THR A 63 -1.84 -10.15 6.02
CA THR A 63 -1.14 -11.09 5.15
C THR A 63 0.27 -10.60 4.82
N SER A 64 0.42 -9.30 4.59
CA SER A 64 1.73 -8.69 4.37
C SER A 64 2.65 -8.84 5.58
N SER A 65 2.16 -8.60 6.80
CA SER A 65 2.91 -8.82 8.03
C SER A 65 3.36 -10.27 8.19
N LEU A 66 2.47 -11.24 7.89
CA LEU A 66 2.80 -12.67 7.94
C LEU A 66 3.87 -13.04 6.89
N ALA A 67 3.76 -12.50 5.68
CA ALA A 67 4.73 -12.74 4.62
C ALA A 67 6.11 -12.16 4.99
N TYR A 68 6.18 -10.94 5.53
CA TYR A 68 7.45 -10.36 5.99
C TYR A 68 8.04 -11.13 7.18
N SER A 69 7.20 -11.61 8.11
CA SER A 69 7.65 -12.48 9.19
C SER A 69 8.28 -13.76 8.64
N LYS A 70 7.64 -14.42 7.66
CA LYS A 70 8.18 -15.61 6.98
C LYS A 70 9.50 -15.30 6.26
N SER A 71 9.60 -14.16 5.58
CA SER A 71 10.82 -13.77 4.87
C SER A 71 12.03 -13.63 5.81
N ALA A 72 11.82 -13.31 7.10
CA ALA A 72 12.92 -13.09 8.04
C ALA A 72 13.74 -14.35 8.39
N TYR A 73 13.19 -15.55 8.20
CA TYR A 73 13.84 -16.82 8.59
C TYR A 73 13.88 -17.87 7.48
N ARG A 74 13.41 -17.55 6.27
CA ARG A 74 13.53 -18.42 5.11
C ARG A 74 14.77 -18.04 4.30
N GLU A 75 15.52 -19.05 3.86
CA GLU A 75 16.74 -18.84 3.08
C GLU A 75 16.49 -18.93 1.56
N ASN A 76 17.46 -18.44 0.79
CA ASN A 76 17.55 -18.64 -0.66
C ASN A 76 16.30 -18.18 -1.44
N SER A 77 15.75 -19.03 -2.32
CA SER A 77 14.64 -18.69 -3.20
C SER A 77 13.34 -18.41 -2.46
N GLU A 78 13.12 -19.04 -1.30
CA GLU A 78 11.92 -18.82 -0.49
C GLU A 78 11.82 -17.38 0.02
N TYR A 79 12.95 -16.79 0.41
CA TYR A 79 13.02 -15.38 0.85
C TYR A 79 12.37 -14.43 -0.17
N LEU A 80 12.73 -14.58 -1.45
CA LEU A 80 12.27 -13.69 -2.51
C LEU A 80 10.77 -13.84 -2.78
N VAL A 81 10.22 -15.04 -2.64
CA VAL A 81 8.78 -15.29 -2.81
C VAL A 81 7.99 -14.59 -1.69
N TRP A 82 8.43 -14.75 -0.44
CA TRP A 82 7.77 -14.13 0.70
C TRP A 82 7.92 -12.60 0.72
N ASP A 83 9.09 -12.03 0.38
CA ASP A 83 9.27 -10.57 0.26
C ASP A 83 8.39 -9.98 -0.85
N ARG A 84 8.25 -10.67 -2.00
CA ARG A 84 7.36 -10.23 -3.08
C ARG A 84 5.89 -10.28 -2.67
N LEU A 85 5.44 -11.35 -2.03
CA LEU A 85 4.07 -11.46 -1.53
C LEU A 85 3.78 -10.38 -0.47
N GLY A 86 4.71 -10.16 0.46
CA GLY A 86 4.63 -9.12 1.47
C GLY A 86 4.52 -7.73 0.84
N TRP A 87 5.34 -7.44 -0.17
CA TRP A 87 5.28 -6.19 -0.92
C TRP A 87 3.95 -6.01 -1.67
N PHE A 88 3.47 -7.04 -2.37
CA PHE A 88 2.24 -6.99 -3.15
C PHE A 88 1.00 -6.74 -2.27
N THR A 89 0.87 -7.51 -1.21
CA THR A 89 -0.25 -7.39 -0.26
C THR A 89 -0.20 -6.08 0.53
N HIS A 90 0.99 -5.60 0.92
CA HIS A 90 1.16 -4.27 1.50
C HIS A 90 0.65 -3.18 0.55
N THR A 91 1.08 -3.26 -0.72
CA THR A 91 0.73 -2.29 -1.75
C THR A 91 -0.79 -2.22 -1.94
N LEU A 92 -1.45 -3.37 -2.06
CA LEU A 92 -2.91 -3.43 -2.17
C LEU A 92 -3.61 -2.82 -0.95
N GLY A 93 -3.24 -3.27 0.26
CA GLY A 93 -3.87 -2.77 1.48
C GLY A 93 -3.66 -1.28 1.68
N TYR A 94 -2.44 -0.79 1.48
CA TYR A 94 -2.12 0.63 1.60
C TYR A 94 -2.85 1.49 0.56
N SER A 95 -2.87 1.08 -0.70
CA SER A 95 -3.61 1.79 -1.75
C SER A 95 -5.12 1.82 -1.49
N MET A 96 -5.70 0.72 -0.99
CA MET A 96 -7.12 0.68 -0.61
C MET A 96 -7.45 1.68 0.51
N ILE A 97 -6.56 1.86 1.49
CA ILE A 97 -6.73 2.89 2.54
C ILE A 97 -6.76 4.28 1.92
N LEU A 98 -5.76 4.60 1.09
CA LEU A 98 -5.67 5.92 0.46
C LEU A 98 -6.86 6.20 -0.47
N ASN A 99 -7.28 5.22 -1.26
CA ASN A 99 -8.48 5.32 -2.09
C ASN A 99 -9.73 5.54 -1.25
N SER A 100 -9.87 4.84 -0.11
CA SER A 100 -11.02 5.01 0.78
C SER A 100 -11.05 6.42 1.36
N ILE A 101 -9.91 6.94 1.82
CA ILE A 101 -9.78 8.33 2.31
C ILE A 101 -10.18 9.31 1.21
N PHE A 102 -9.69 9.12 -0.01
CA PHE A 102 -10.09 9.90 -1.16
C PHE A 102 -11.61 9.90 -1.37
N LEU A 103 -12.25 8.73 -1.42
CA LEU A 103 -13.68 8.60 -1.63
C LEU A 103 -14.48 9.25 -0.48
N ILE A 104 -14.01 9.11 0.75
CA ILE A 104 -14.63 9.75 1.92
C ILE A 104 -14.59 11.27 1.77
N LEU A 105 -13.42 11.84 1.47
CA LEU A 105 -13.25 13.28 1.27
C LEU A 105 -14.08 13.79 0.09
N TYR A 106 -14.04 13.07 -1.03
CA TYR A 106 -14.74 13.46 -2.25
C TYR A 106 -16.26 13.47 -2.08
N PHE A 107 -16.84 12.44 -1.44
CA PHE A 107 -18.30 12.31 -1.35
C PHE A 107 -18.92 12.94 -0.10
N ASN A 108 -18.18 13.12 1.00
CA ASN A 108 -18.75 13.54 2.28
C ASN A 108 -18.28 14.93 2.75
N PHE A 109 -17.23 15.49 2.14
CA PHE A 109 -16.70 16.80 2.52
C PHE A 109 -16.75 17.78 1.36
N ASP A 110 -15.79 17.68 0.44
CA ASP A 110 -15.67 18.59 -0.71
C ASP A 110 -14.92 17.88 -1.85
N HIS A 111 -15.47 17.95 -3.06
CA HIS A 111 -14.90 17.30 -4.24
C HIS A 111 -13.47 17.76 -4.54
N SER A 112 -13.21 19.06 -4.40
CA SER A 112 -11.90 19.65 -4.68
C SER A 112 -10.85 19.14 -3.69
N VAL A 113 -11.22 19.02 -2.40
CA VAL A 113 -10.34 18.45 -1.36
C VAL A 113 -9.98 17.01 -1.68
N GLY A 114 -10.95 16.18 -2.09
CA GLY A 114 -10.70 14.82 -2.54
C GLY A 114 -9.74 14.77 -3.73
N VAL A 115 -10.00 15.55 -4.78
CA VAL A 115 -9.15 15.58 -5.99
C VAL A 115 -7.73 16.06 -5.66
N MET A 116 -7.57 17.10 -4.84
CA MET A 116 -6.26 17.57 -4.39
C MET A 116 -5.51 16.49 -3.61
N PHE A 117 -6.19 15.76 -2.71
CA PHE A 117 -5.59 14.66 -1.97
C PHE A 117 -5.07 13.57 -2.92
N LEU A 118 -5.89 13.11 -3.88
CA LEU A 118 -5.49 12.08 -4.83
C LEU A 118 -4.31 12.54 -5.71
N PHE A 119 -4.36 13.79 -6.17
CA PHE A 119 -3.28 14.37 -6.97
C PHE A 119 -1.95 14.42 -6.21
N ILE A 120 -1.98 14.84 -4.94
CA ILE A 120 -0.78 14.86 -4.07
C ILE A 120 -0.25 13.44 -3.88
N VAL A 121 -1.12 12.47 -3.57
CA VAL A 121 -0.73 11.06 -3.37
C VAL A 121 -0.06 10.48 -4.63
N ILE A 122 -0.64 10.69 -5.81
CA ILE A 122 -0.09 10.23 -7.08
C ILE A 122 1.24 10.93 -7.37
N SER A 123 1.31 12.25 -7.17
CA SER A 123 2.52 13.05 -7.39
C SER A 123 3.68 12.58 -6.51
N LEU A 124 3.42 12.26 -5.24
CA LEU A 124 4.43 11.71 -4.34
C LEU A 124 4.94 10.34 -4.77
N HIS A 125 4.07 9.45 -5.27
CA HIS A 125 4.48 8.14 -5.78
C HIS A 125 5.33 8.25 -7.06
N ILE A 126 4.98 9.19 -7.95
CA ILE A 126 5.78 9.50 -9.15
C ILE A 126 7.13 10.06 -8.73
N LEU A 127 7.16 11.07 -7.85
CA LEU A 127 8.39 11.68 -7.36
C LEU A 127 9.33 10.65 -6.71
N TYR A 128 8.79 9.80 -5.84
CA TYR A 128 9.54 8.71 -5.22
C TYR A 128 10.14 7.78 -6.27
N SER A 129 9.36 7.41 -7.29
CA SER A 129 9.82 6.54 -8.38
C SER A 129 10.90 7.20 -9.24
N VAL A 130 10.81 8.51 -9.47
CA VAL A 130 11.83 9.30 -10.20
C VAL A 130 13.13 9.38 -9.40
N ILE A 131 13.07 9.60 -8.09
CA ILE A 131 14.25 9.60 -7.20
C ILE A 131 14.90 8.21 -7.20
N ASP A 132 14.12 7.14 -7.08
CA ASP A 132 14.67 5.78 -7.07
C ASP A 132 15.30 5.41 -8.42
N TYR A 133 14.70 5.87 -9.52
CA TYR A 133 15.26 5.75 -10.87
C TYR A 133 16.61 6.47 -11.01
N SER A 134 16.71 7.72 -10.53
CA SER A 134 17.93 8.52 -10.66
C SER A 134 19.10 7.88 -9.91
N LEU A 135 18.83 7.20 -8.79
CA LEU A 135 19.83 6.51 -7.99
C LEU A 135 20.27 5.15 -8.57
N LYS A 136 19.36 4.36 -9.19
CA LYS A 136 19.66 3.01 -9.68
C LYS A 136 18.98 2.67 -11.00
N LYS A 137 19.56 3.16 -12.11
CA LYS A 137 19.09 2.91 -13.49
C LYS A 137 18.93 1.43 -13.86
N SER A 138 19.70 0.51 -13.26
CA SER A 138 19.60 -0.93 -13.56
C SER A 138 18.29 -1.58 -13.10
N ARG A 139 17.48 -0.89 -12.28
CA ARG A 139 16.19 -1.38 -11.76
C ARG A 139 14.98 -0.71 -12.42
N LEU A 140 15.18 -0.01 -13.54
CA LEU A 140 14.15 0.79 -14.22
C LEU A 140 12.89 -0.04 -14.50
N PHE A 141 13.05 -1.19 -15.15
CA PHE A 141 11.92 -2.05 -15.53
C PHE A 141 11.09 -2.52 -14.32
N GLU A 142 11.75 -3.03 -13.27
CA GLU A 142 11.07 -3.46 -12.04
C GLU A 142 10.29 -2.30 -11.42
N LYS A 143 10.88 -1.10 -11.37
CA LYS A 143 10.27 0.08 -10.74
C LYS A 143 9.11 0.64 -11.56
N SER A 144 9.22 0.65 -12.89
CA SER A 144 8.14 1.04 -13.78
C SER A 144 6.92 0.13 -13.63
N ILE A 145 7.12 -1.20 -13.51
CA ILE A 145 6.03 -2.13 -13.25
C ILE A 145 5.36 -1.83 -11.92
N LYS A 146 6.13 -1.58 -10.86
CA LYS A 146 5.59 -1.25 -9.53
C LYS A 146 4.78 0.04 -9.58
N LEU A 147 5.31 1.09 -10.20
CA LEU A 147 4.59 2.35 -10.36
C LEU A 147 3.31 2.17 -11.18
N LEU A 148 3.37 1.46 -12.31
CA LEU A 148 2.20 1.18 -13.13
C LEU A 148 1.13 0.41 -12.35
N PHE A 149 1.55 -0.58 -11.56
CA PHE A 149 0.64 -1.34 -10.69
C PHE A 149 -0.02 -0.44 -9.65
N TYR A 150 0.73 0.43 -8.98
CA TYR A 150 0.18 1.44 -8.05
C TYR A 150 -0.84 2.35 -8.75
N LEU A 151 -0.47 2.93 -9.89
CA LEU A 151 -1.34 3.83 -10.65
C LEU A 151 -2.62 3.12 -11.11
N MET A 152 -2.53 1.85 -11.51
CA MET A 152 -3.69 1.05 -11.88
C MET A 152 -4.63 0.82 -10.69
N ILE A 153 -4.10 0.53 -9.49
CA ILE A 153 -4.93 0.39 -8.27
C ILE A 153 -5.60 1.71 -7.91
N PHE A 154 -4.89 2.84 -8.02
CA PHE A 154 -5.50 4.16 -7.78
C PHE A 154 -6.61 4.43 -8.81
N LEU A 155 -6.37 4.18 -10.09
CA LEU A 155 -7.38 4.36 -11.13
C LEU A 155 -8.63 3.50 -10.87
N LEU A 156 -8.44 2.21 -10.59
CA LEU A 156 -9.54 1.27 -10.38
C LEU A 156 -10.26 1.48 -9.04
N GLY A 157 -9.56 1.87 -7.98
CA GLY A 157 -10.15 2.01 -6.65
C GLY A 157 -10.62 3.42 -6.31
N ALA A 158 -10.11 4.46 -6.98
CA ALA A 158 -10.52 5.85 -6.76
C ALA A 158 -11.42 6.38 -7.90
N VAL A 159 -11.02 6.20 -9.16
CA VAL A 159 -11.73 6.81 -10.30
C VAL A 159 -12.95 5.99 -10.72
N LEU A 160 -12.82 4.66 -10.82
CA LEU A 160 -13.93 3.80 -11.24
C LEU A 160 -15.18 3.96 -10.34
N PRO A 161 -15.09 4.03 -8.99
CA PRO A 161 -16.26 4.25 -8.14
C PRO A 161 -16.94 5.60 -8.27
N ILE A 162 -16.30 6.59 -8.90
CA ILE A 162 -16.90 7.90 -9.20
C ILE A 162 -17.73 7.83 -10.48
N LEU A 163 -17.31 6.99 -11.43
CA LEU A 163 -17.98 6.81 -12.72
C LEU A 163 -19.18 5.86 -12.65
N LEU A 164 -19.28 5.05 -11.59
CA LEU A 164 -20.38 4.09 -11.31
C LEU A 164 -21.38 4.63 -10.27
#